data_AF-A0A938YKQ0-F1
#
_entry.id   AF-A0A938YKQ0-F1
#
_cell.length_a   1.000
_cell.length_b   1.000
_cell.length_c   1.000
_cell.angle_alpha   90.00
_cell.angle_beta   90.00
_cell.angle_gamma   90.00
#
_symmetry.space_group_name_H-M   'P 1'
#
loop_
_entity.id
_entity.type
_entity.pdbx_description
1 polymer ?
#
loop_
_entity_poly.entity_id
_entity_poly.type
_entity_poly.pdbx_seq_one_letter_code
_entity_poly.pdbx_strand_id
1 'polypeptide(L)'
;MKVVKAHWRKICLLCIVILLASTLSVGLIEGYFPPSEDIPLEVKEPLEILNCPTAFSLFPGETVEFNITLQNMASVTYSVVLDFSLNDTTYQAEYVTFSYKTYTIIPGEQTLNAWLKVAPEAPTGNFLVTMNATRKSEETPTPSPSPSPEPPTEVSATPILDLLGSGARWAAGDGNSALVINWKDTYETHHLTDGANWGPWPDESKMNEWSQSISQALEQEGFSIETAGDIPEKLSNYDLLVIHSYWAVEPKHATLLSDYIVNGGSLVILAGVPCYLNVECKDWWPGGSTSPNWLGGGYYVNAGGTVTVTVDNPLGTALLTGHTILQTESFSCAAISSPTNNGQVLAQWNIANYAFAFTHEYGQGRVYYQALI
;
A
#
# COMPACT_ATOMS: atom_id res chain seq x y z
N MET A 1 1.31 65.28 -50.60
CA MET A 1 2.16 64.44 -49.71
C MET A 1 2.94 65.20 -48.61
N LYS A 2 2.66 66.49 -48.32
CA LYS A 2 3.28 67.23 -47.19
C LYS A 2 2.40 67.40 -45.95
N VAL A 3 1.09 67.12 -46.04
CA VAL A 3 0.13 67.35 -44.95
C VAL A 3 0.05 66.18 -43.95
N VAL A 4 0.30 64.94 -44.40
CA VAL A 4 0.22 63.73 -43.55
C VAL A 4 1.37 63.65 -42.52
N LYS A 5 2.54 64.21 -42.84
CA LYS A 5 3.73 64.15 -41.96
C LYS A 5 3.64 65.06 -40.73
N ALA A 6 2.80 66.10 -40.79
CA ALA A 6 2.62 67.04 -39.69
C ALA A 6 1.63 66.54 -38.62
N HIS A 7 0.65 65.70 -39.00
CA HIS A 7 -0.32 65.13 -38.06
C HIS A 7 0.28 63.99 -37.22
N TRP A 8 1.14 63.15 -37.82
CA TRP A 8 1.76 62.03 -37.11
C TRP A 8 2.67 62.47 -35.95
N ARG A 9 3.41 63.58 -36.13
CA ARG A 9 4.28 64.13 -35.07
C ARG A 9 3.52 64.68 -33.86
N LYS A 10 2.31 65.20 -34.08
CA LYS A 10 1.46 65.69 -32.98
C LYS A 10 0.83 64.54 -32.18
N ILE A 11 0.46 63.45 -32.86
CA ILE A 11 -0.09 62.24 -32.21
C ILE A 11 0.98 61.54 -31.37
N CYS A 12 2.20 61.37 -31.89
CA CYS A 12 3.29 60.75 -31.10
C CYS A 12 3.68 61.58 -29.86
N LEU A 13 3.69 62.91 -29.95
CA LEU A 13 3.99 63.75 -28.78
C LEU A 13 2.88 63.66 -27.71
N LEU A 14 1.61 63.58 -28.13
CA LEU A 14 0.49 63.42 -27.20
C LEU A 14 0.55 62.07 -26.47
N CYS A 15 0.89 60.99 -27.16
CA CYS A 15 1.06 59.67 -26.53
C CYS A 15 2.21 59.62 -25.52
N ILE A 16 3.34 60.30 -25.81
CA ILE A 16 4.48 60.35 -24.88
C ILE A 16 4.14 61.14 -23.62
N VAL A 17 3.37 62.24 -23.74
CA VAL A 17 2.92 63.03 -22.57
C VAL A 17 1.91 62.24 -21.73
N ILE A 18 1.01 61.46 -22.35
CA ILE A 18 0.06 60.61 -21.62
C ILE A 18 0.80 59.46 -20.89
N LEU A 19 1.83 58.87 -21.52
CA LEU A 19 2.66 57.82 -20.91
C LEU A 19 3.53 58.36 -19.75
N LEU A 20 4.05 59.59 -19.85
CA LEU A 20 4.82 60.23 -18.77
C LEU A 20 3.92 60.73 -17.62
N ALA A 21 2.67 61.10 -17.91
CA ALA A 21 1.70 61.49 -16.88
C ALA A 21 1.16 60.28 -16.08
N SER A 22 1.16 59.07 -16.66
CA SER A 22 0.73 57.85 -15.96
C SER A 22 1.77 57.28 -14.98
N THR A 23 3.01 57.75 -14.98
CA THR A 23 4.06 57.26 -14.06
C THR A 23 4.24 58.12 -12.80
N LEU A 24 3.47 59.20 -12.64
CA LEU A 24 3.63 60.16 -11.53
C LEU A 24 2.45 60.21 -10.54
N SER A 25 1.50 59.28 -10.64
CA SER A 25 0.34 59.16 -9.74
C SER A 25 0.34 57.88 -8.88
N VAL A 26 1.49 57.26 -8.65
CA VAL A 26 1.66 56.34 -7.50
C VAL A 26 2.09 57.18 -6.29
N GLY A 27 1.19 58.06 -5.88
CA GLY A 27 1.27 58.74 -4.61
C GLY A 27 1.02 57.73 -3.49
N LEU A 28 2.07 57.49 -2.71
CA LEU A 28 2.07 57.10 -1.30
C LEU A 28 0.65 56.89 -0.70
N ILE A 29 0.09 55.71 -0.91
CA ILE A 29 -0.79 55.13 0.10
C ILE A 29 0.19 54.48 1.07
N GLU A 30 0.59 55.22 2.11
CA GLU A 30 1.15 54.62 3.31
C GLU A 30 0.06 53.66 3.82
N GLY A 31 0.21 52.39 3.41
CA GLY A 31 -0.67 51.32 3.84
C GLY A 31 -0.63 51.28 5.35
N TYR A 32 -1.72 51.70 5.97
CA TYR A 32 -2.00 51.43 7.36
C TYR A 32 -2.16 49.91 7.49
N PHE A 33 -1.03 49.21 7.62
CA PHE A 33 -1.06 47.83 8.06
C PHE A 33 -1.48 47.88 9.53
N PRO A 34 -2.65 47.34 9.89
CA PRO A 34 -3.01 47.24 11.29
C PRO A 34 -1.87 46.48 12.00
N PRO A 35 -1.48 46.87 13.22
CA PRO A 35 -0.46 46.15 13.96
C PRO A 35 -0.84 44.66 14.02
N SER A 36 0.02 43.80 13.49
CA SER A 36 -0.14 42.36 13.63
C SER A 36 0.33 41.98 15.03
N GLU A 37 -0.59 41.48 15.86
CA GLU A 37 -0.23 40.83 17.11
C GLU A 37 0.05 39.35 16.85
N ASP A 38 1.23 38.88 17.24
CA ASP A 38 1.58 37.47 17.18
C ASP A 38 0.84 36.73 18.29
N ILE A 39 -0.09 35.86 17.91
CA ILE A 39 -0.80 34.98 18.85
C ILE A 39 -0.02 33.67 18.97
N PRO A 40 0.47 33.29 20.16
CA PRO A 40 1.16 32.02 20.33
C PRO A 40 0.19 30.86 20.11
N LEU A 41 0.60 29.89 19.27
CA LEU A 41 -0.10 28.64 19.03
C LEU A 41 0.58 27.52 19.80
N GLU A 42 -0.15 26.86 20.70
CA GLU A 42 0.29 25.64 21.40
C GLU A 42 -0.48 24.44 20.85
N VAL A 43 0.23 23.38 20.45
CA VAL A 43 -0.36 22.11 19.99
C VAL A 43 0.00 21.04 21.03
N LYS A 44 -1.02 20.44 21.66
CA LYS A 44 -0.87 19.42 22.71
C LYS A 44 -1.15 18.02 22.18
N GLU A 45 -0.58 17.00 22.83
CA GLU A 45 -0.97 15.61 22.60
C GLU A 45 -2.38 15.38 23.20
N PRO A 46 -3.37 14.98 22.37
CA PRO A 46 -4.76 14.86 22.82
C PRO A 46 -5.06 13.56 23.55
N LEU A 47 -4.18 12.54 23.49
CA LEU A 47 -4.40 11.22 24.06
C LEU A 47 -3.60 11.03 25.35
N GLU A 48 -4.26 10.52 26.39
CA GLU A 48 -3.63 10.20 27.67
C GLU A 48 -4.07 8.82 28.16
N ILE A 49 -3.10 7.99 28.57
CA ILE A 49 -3.38 6.69 29.21
C ILE A 49 -3.69 6.96 30.68
N LEU A 50 -4.95 6.75 31.07
CA LEU A 50 -5.39 6.96 32.45
C LEU A 50 -5.16 5.75 33.34
N ASN A 51 -5.36 4.55 32.80
CA ASN A 51 -5.24 3.31 33.56
C ASN A 51 -4.67 2.20 32.69
N CYS A 52 -3.68 1.49 33.23
CA CYS A 52 -3.12 0.28 32.65
C CYS A 52 -2.69 -0.67 33.78
N PRO A 53 -2.68 -1.99 33.54
CA PRO A 53 -2.16 -2.94 34.53
C PRO A 53 -0.71 -2.62 34.89
N THR A 54 -0.41 -2.59 36.18
CA THR A 54 0.94 -2.28 36.68
C THR A 54 1.84 -3.50 36.76
N ALA A 55 1.28 -4.70 36.70
CA ALA A 55 2.00 -5.96 36.69
C ALA A 55 1.17 -7.07 36.04
N PHE A 56 1.87 -8.04 35.45
CA PHE A 56 1.31 -9.29 34.96
C PHE A 56 2.00 -10.45 35.67
N SER A 57 1.25 -11.50 35.99
CA SER A 57 1.77 -12.74 36.55
C SER A 57 1.15 -13.89 35.77
N LEU A 58 1.97 -14.54 34.94
CA LEU A 58 1.56 -15.53 33.96
C LEU A 58 2.47 -16.75 34.07
N PHE A 59 1.91 -17.94 33.87
CA PHE A 59 2.68 -19.15 33.61
C PHE A 59 2.97 -19.30 32.11
N PRO A 60 4.04 -20.01 31.72
CA PRO A 60 4.27 -20.37 30.32
C PRO A 60 3.04 -21.07 29.71
N GLY A 61 2.63 -20.62 28.51
CA GLY A 61 1.46 -21.12 27.79
C GLY A 61 0.15 -20.39 28.08
N GLU A 62 0.13 -19.45 29.03
CA GLU A 62 -1.06 -18.67 29.36
C GLU A 62 -1.25 -17.44 28.46
N THR A 63 -2.52 -17.07 28.26
CA THR A 63 -2.93 -15.79 27.71
C THR A 63 -3.71 -15.03 28.78
N VAL A 64 -3.38 -13.76 28.97
CA VAL A 64 -4.17 -12.84 29.81
C VAL A 64 -4.79 -11.75 28.97
N GLU A 65 -6.08 -11.53 29.18
CA GLU A 65 -6.80 -10.37 28.68
C GLU A 65 -6.81 -9.28 29.74
N PHE A 66 -6.66 -8.04 29.32
CA PHE A 66 -6.67 -6.89 30.21
C PHE A 66 -7.23 -5.65 29.54
N ASN A 67 -7.60 -4.68 30.39
CA ASN A 67 -8.24 -3.45 29.96
C ASN A 67 -7.30 -2.26 30.16
N ILE A 68 -7.32 -1.34 29.20
CA ILE A 68 -6.57 -0.08 29.22
C ILE A 68 -7.59 1.05 29.07
N THR A 69 -7.50 2.06 29.93
CA THR A 69 -8.34 3.25 29.81
C THR A 69 -7.55 4.37 29.17
N LEU A 70 -8.04 4.88 28.04
CA LEU A 70 -7.50 6.03 27.33
C LEU A 70 -8.50 7.18 27.38
N GLN A 71 -8.01 8.40 27.58
CA GLN A 71 -8.77 9.63 27.44
C GLN A 71 -8.37 10.32 26.15
N ASN A 72 -9.36 10.63 25.32
CA ASN A 72 -9.20 11.57 24.22
C ASN A 72 -9.73 12.95 24.64
N MET A 73 -8.83 13.90 24.83
CA MET A 73 -9.13 15.28 25.21
C MET A 73 -9.49 16.17 24.02
N ALA A 74 -9.32 15.70 22.78
CA ALA A 74 -9.74 16.45 21.60
C ALA A 74 -11.23 16.24 21.29
N SER A 75 -11.79 17.14 20.49
CA SER A 75 -13.15 17.02 19.94
C SER A 75 -13.23 16.12 18.69
N VAL A 76 -12.11 15.58 18.21
CA VAL A 76 -12.03 14.73 17.02
C VAL A 76 -11.73 13.28 17.40
N THR A 77 -12.11 12.36 16.53
CA THR A 77 -11.83 10.92 16.68
C THR A 77 -10.44 10.59 16.14
N TYR A 78 -9.71 9.69 16.81
CA TYR A 78 -8.40 9.22 16.35
C TYR A 78 -8.40 7.72 16.12
N SER A 79 -7.65 7.27 15.12
CA SER A 79 -7.22 5.87 14.97
C SER A 79 -5.92 5.66 15.74
N VAL A 80 -5.91 4.75 16.71
CA VAL A 80 -4.81 4.53 17.66
C VAL A 80 -4.37 3.07 17.64
N VAL A 81 -3.07 2.83 17.65
CA VAL A 81 -2.46 1.50 17.84
C VAL A 81 -1.81 1.47 19.22
N LEU A 82 -1.98 0.36 19.93
CA LEU A 82 -1.29 0.10 21.19
C LEU A 82 -0.03 -0.71 20.91
N ASP A 83 1.12 -0.13 21.18
CA ASP A 83 2.42 -0.76 21.00
C ASP A 83 2.96 -1.21 22.35
N PHE A 84 3.32 -2.49 22.46
CA PHE A 84 3.86 -3.08 23.67
C PHE A 84 5.29 -3.58 23.42
N SER A 85 6.17 -3.36 24.39
CA SER A 85 7.55 -3.86 24.33
C SER A 85 8.05 -4.31 25.69
N LEU A 86 8.86 -5.35 25.72
CA LEU A 86 9.65 -5.75 26.87
C LEU A 86 11.00 -5.03 26.85
N ASN A 87 11.56 -4.82 28.03
CA ASN A 87 12.96 -4.39 28.16
C ASN A 87 13.96 -5.43 27.61
N ASP A 88 13.55 -6.68 27.46
CA ASP A 88 14.30 -7.75 26.77
C ASP A 88 13.60 -8.09 25.45
N THR A 89 14.09 -7.48 24.36
CA THR A 89 13.52 -7.67 23.03
C THR A 89 13.79 -9.06 22.45
N THR A 90 14.86 -9.74 22.90
CA THR A 90 15.16 -11.10 22.46
C THR A 90 14.17 -12.07 23.08
N TYR A 91 13.94 -11.96 24.39
CA TYR A 91 12.93 -12.75 25.07
C TYR A 91 11.52 -12.48 24.51
N GLN A 92 11.18 -11.22 24.22
CA GLN A 92 9.90 -10.90 23.60
C GLN A 92 9.72 -11.61 22.26
N ALA A 93 10.69 -11.47 21.34
CA ALA A 93 10.60 -12.02 20.00
C ALA A 93 10.42 -13.54 19.99
N GLU A 94 11.01 -14.24 20.97
CA GLU A 94 10.98 -15.70 21.05
C GLU A 94 9.74 -16.23 21.79
N TYR A 95 9.27 -15.54 22.83
CA TYR A 95 8.32 -16.14 23.79
C TYR A 95 7.05 -15.34 24.06
N VAL A 96 6.93 -14.09 23.58
CA VAL A 96 5.84 -13.20 24.00
C VAL A 96 5.15 -12.55 22.82
N THR A 97 3.85 -12.75 22.72
CA THR A 97 3.00 -12.11 21.71
C THR A 97 2.01 -11.17 22.38
N PHE A 98 1.95 -9.93 21.91
CA PHE A 98 0.96 -8.93 22.33
C PHE A 98 -0.14 -8.81 21.29
N SER A 99 -1.33 -8.38 21.72
CA SER A 99 -2.41 -8.01 20.80
C SER A 99 -1.99 -6.82 19.93
N TYR A 100 -2.16 -6.95 18.61
CA TYR A 100 -1.96 -5.86 17.66
C TYR A 100 -3.30 -5.49 17.02
N LYS A 101 -3.89 -4.38 17.48
CA LYS A 101 -5.20 -3.90 17.01
C LYS A 101 -5.20 -2.39 16.88
N THR A 102 -5.86 -1.90 15.83
CA THR A 102 -6.20 -0.47 15.68
C THR A 102 -7.55 -0.19 16.33
N TYR A 103 -7.61 0.87 17.14
CA TYR A 103 -8.80 1.30 17.86
C TYR A 103 -9.23 2.68 17.40
N THR A 104 -10.54 2.86 17.23
CA THR A 104 -11.15 4.17 16.97
C THR A 104 -11.52 4.82 18.30
N ILE A 105 -10.81 5.89 18.66
CA ILE A 105 -10.95 6.59 19.94
C ILE A 105 -11.74 7.88 19.75
N ILE A 106 -13.05 7.84 20.00
CA ILE A 106 -13.91 9.03 20.07
C ILE A 106 -13.54 9.97 21.24
N PRO A 107 -13.98 11.24 21.27
CA PRO A 107 -13.78 12.13 22.42
C PRO A 107 -14.30 11.54 23.74
N GLY A 108 -13.51 11.66 24.82
CA GLY A 108 -13.85 11.12 26.15
C GLY A 108 -13.00 9.92 26.59
N GLU A 109 -13.38 9.32 27.72
CA GLU A 109 -12.77 8.11 28.26
C GLU A 109 -13.28 6.87 27.53
N GLN A 110 -12.36 5.98 27.15
CA GLN A 110 -12.67 4.69 26.56
C GLN A 110 -11.83 3.59 27.17
N THR A 111 -12.47 2.44 27.36
CA THR A 111 -11.79 1.21 27.81
C THR A 111 -11.55 0.32 26.61
N LEU A 112 -10.28 0.04 26.35
CA LEU A 112 -9.81 -0.84 25.30
C LEU A 112 -9.43 -2.19 25.89
N ASN A 113 -9.78 -3.26 25.20
CA ASN A 113 -9.36 -4.61 25.56
C ASN A 113 -8.13 -5.00 24.73
N ALA A 114 -7.11 -5.52 25.42
CA ALA A 114 -5.86 -6.01 24.88
C ALA A 114 -5.53 -7.37 25.50
N TRP A 115 -4.59 -8.11 24.90
CA TRP A 115 -4.14 -9.38 25.44
C TRP A 115 -2.63 -9.57 25.28
N LEU A 116 -2.09 -10.43 26.14
CA LEU A 116 -0.69 -10.85 26.18
C LEU A 116 -0.66 -12.37 26.29
N LYS A 117 0.13 -13.03 25.44
CA LYS A 117 0.32 -14.49 25.43
C LYS A 117 1.79 -14.82 25.63
N VAL A 118 2.06 -15.81 26.48
CA VAL A 118 3.42 -16.35 26.71
C VAL A 118 3.50 -17.77 26.15
N ALA A 119 4.57 -18.08 25.43
CA ALA A 119 4.81 -19.40 24.86
C ALA A 119 4.95 -20.48 25.96
N PRO A 120 4.50 -21.73 25.74
CA PRO A 120 4.63 -22.83 26.72
C PRO A 120 6.06 -23.15 27.16
N GLU A 121 7.04 -22.92 26.29
CA GLU A 121 8.47 -23.19 26.48
C GLU A 121 9.25 -22.02 27.08
N ALA A 122 8.56 -20.91 27.38
CA ALA A 122 9.20 -19.69 27.87
C ALA A 122 9.92 -19.91 29.22
N PRO A 123 11.21 -19.57 29.34
CA PRO A 123 11.91 -19.66 30.61
C PRO A 123 11.38 -18.61 31.61
N THR A 124 11.35 -18.92 32.90
CA THR A 124 10.86 -17.97 33.91
C THR A 124 11.75 -16.74 34.00
N GLY A 125 11.16 -15.54 34.02
CA GLY A 125 11.90 -14.28 34.14
C GLY A 125 11.04 -13.12 34.66
N ASN A 126 11.69 -12.00 34.97
CA ASN A 126 11.03 -10.75 35.35
C ASN A 126 11.35 -9.69 34.31
N PHE A 127 10.31 -9.17 33.66
CA PHE A 127 10.44 -8.22 32.55
C PHE A 127 9.63 -6.96 32.83
N LEU A 128 10.05 -5.85 32.22
CA LEU A 128 9.31 -4.60 32.24
C LEU A 128 8.56 -4.46 30.92
N VAL A 129 7.24 -4.32 30.98
CA VAL A 129 6.39 -4.03 29.82
C VAL A 129 6.26 -2.51 29.70
N THR A 130 6.63 -1.97 28.55
CA THR A 130 6.37 -0.58 28.15
C THR A 130 5.22 -0.58 27.17
N MET A 131 4.24 0.30 27.40
CA MET A 131 3.07 0.48 26.53
C MET A 131 3.06 1.90 25.99
N ASN A 132 2.89 2.05 24.68
CA ASN A 132 2.73 3.33 24.00
C ASN A 132 1.40 3.33 23.22
N ALA A 133 0.74 4.47 23.16
CA ALA A 133 -0.44 4.67 22.31
C ALA A 133 -0.05 5.61 21.15
N THR A 134 0.01 5.06 19.94
CA THR A 134 0.48 5.79 18.76
C THR A 134 -0.70 6.14 17.86
N ARG A 135 -0.85 7.43 17.51
CA ARG A 135 -1.84 7.87 16.51
C ARG A 135 -1.44 7.36 15.13
N LYS A 136 -2.34 6.64 14.46
CA LYS A 136 -2.19 6.33 13.04
C LYS A 136 -2.58 7.58 12.27
N SER A 137 -1.65 8.11 11.48
CA SER A 137 -1.95 9.22 10.56
C SER A 137 -2.94 8.71 9.52
N GLU A 138 -4.22 8.99 9.71
CA GLU A 138 -5.24 8.76 8.70
C GLU A 138 -5.02 9.80 7.60
N GLU A 139 -4.78 9.34 6.36
CA GLU A 139 -4.87 10.19 5.19
C GLU A 139 -6.27 10.82 5.18
N THR A 140 -6.31 12.15 5.16
CA THR A 140 -7.46 12.93 5.65
C THR A 140 -8.73 12.65 4.82
N PRO A 141 -9.79 12.05 5.38
CA PRO A 141 -11.07 11.98 4.70
C PRO A 141 -11.75 13.35 4.75
N THR A 142 -12.31 13.76 3.60
CA THR A 142 -13.03 15.03 3.45
C THR A 142 -14.35 14.96 4.23
N PRO A 143 -14.69 15.96 5.08
CA PRO A 143 -15.89 15.89 5.90
C PRO A 143 -17.16 16.03 5.05
N SER A 144 -18.09 15.08 5.20
CA SER A 144 -19.43 15.08 4.60
C SER A 144 -20.51 15.06 5.71
N PRO A 145 -21.67 15.72 5.54
CA PRO A 145 -22.63 15.93 6.63
C PRO A 145 -23.62 14.78 6.84
N SER A 146 -23.78 14.41 8.12
CA SER A 146 -24.95 13.86 8.88
C SER A 146 -25.94 12.84 8.27
N PRO A 147 -26.40 11.83 9.04
CA PRO A 147 -26.77 10.52 8.51
C PRO A 147 -28.24 10.41 8.05
N SER A 148 -28.42 9.90 6.83
CA SER A 148 -29.57 9.10 6.43
C SER A 148 -29.18 7.62 6.56
N PRO A 149 -30.10 6.66 6.75
CA PRO A 149 -29.74 5.25 6.88
C PRO A 149 -29.19 4.76 5.53
N GLU A 150 -27.87 4.70 5.42
CA GLU A 150 -27.19 4.24 4.22
C GLU A 150 -27.05 2.70 4.21
N PRO A 151 -27.21 2.06 3.04
CA PRO A 151 -26.78 0.68 2.82
C PRO A 151 -25.30 0.53 3.21
N PRO A 152 -24.84 -0.70 3.52
CA PRO A 152 -23.48 -0.95 3.99
C PRO A 152 -22.48 -0.18 3.11
N THR A 153 -21.74 0.73 3.74
CA THR A 153 -20.74 1.56 3.09
C THR A 153 -19.71 0.64 2.44
N GLU A 154 -19.82 0.47 1.13
CA GLU A 154 -18.74 -0.11 0.32
C GLU A 154 -17.53 0.79 0.52
N VAL A 155 -16.55 0.30 1.28
CA VAL A 155 -15.25 0.96 1.40
C VAL A 155 -14.63 0.89 0.02
N SER A 156 -14.79 1.98 -0.74
CA SER A 156 -14.23 2.11 -2.08
C SER A 156 -12.72 1.87 -1.99
N ALA A 157 -12.29 0.74 -2.53
CA ALA A 157 -10.88 0.38 -2.61
C ALA A 157 -10.13 1.46 -3.41
N THR A 158 -8.85 1.66 -3.11
CA THR A 158 -8.03 2.55 -3.94
C THR A 158 -8.03 2.01 -5.38
N PRO A 159 -7.88 2.85 -6.41
CA PRO A 159 -7.86 2.40 -7.81
C PRO A 159 -6.90 1.25 -8.12
N ILE A 160 -5.78 1.16 -7.39
CA ILE A 160 -4.79 0.08 -7.51
C ILE A 160 -5.35 -1.26 -6.97
N LEU A 161 -6.07 -1.20 -5.85
CA LEU A 161 -6.68 -2.37 -5.22
C LEU A 161 -7.94 -2.83 -5.97
N ASP A 162 -8.72 -1.90 -6.51
CA ASP A 162 -9.85 -2.20 -7.41
C ASP A 162 -9.37 -2.96 -8.65
N LEU A 163 -8.28 -2.50 -9.28
CA LEU A 163 -7.66 -3.19 -10.41
C LEU A 163 -7.08 -4.57 -10.02
N LEU A 164 -6.49 -4.69 -8.83
CA LEU A 164 -6.00 -5.97 -8.29
C LEU A 164 -7.14 -6.97 -8.09
N GLY A 165 -8.21 -6.56 -7.41
CA GLY A 165 -9.39 -7.40 -7.16
C GLY A 165 -10.02 -7.88 -8.47
N SER A 166 -10.35 -6.94 -9.37
CA SER A 166 -10.90 -7.29 -10.69
C SER A 166 -9.94 -8.13 -11.54
N GLY A 167 -8.62 -7.91 -11.41
CA GLY A 167 -7.54 -8.73 -11.96
C GLY A 167 -7.61 -10.19 -11.53
N ALA A 168 -7.68 -10.39 -10.21
CA ALA A 168 -7.82 -11.71 -9.60
C ALA A 168 -9.13 -12.38 -10.00
N ARG A 169 -10.24 -11.63 -10.00
CA ARG A 169 -11.57 -12.12 -10.37
C ARG A 169 -11.62 -12.60 -11.82
N TRP A 170 -11.06 -11.82 -12.74
CA TRP A 170 -10.92 -12.20 -14.14
C TRP A 170 -10.07 -13.46 -14.32
N ALA A 171 -8.94 -13.54 -13.60
CA ALA A 171 -8.04 -14.68 -13.70
C ALA A 171 -8.76 -15.97 -13.28
N ALA A 172 -9.34 -16.00 -12.08
CA ALA A 172 -9.98 -17.20 -11.53
C ALA A 172 -11.31 -17.60 -12.18
N GLY A 173 -11.93 -16.75 -13.02
CA GLY A 173 -13.22 -17.04 -13.63
C GLY A 173 -14.32 -17.20 -12.57
N ASP A 174 -14.98 -18.35 -12.53
CA ASP A 174 -16.04 -18.66 -11.56
C ASP A 174 -15.53 -19.26 -10.23
N GLY A 175 -14.22 -19.55 -10.14
CA GLY A 175 -13.62 -20.13 -8.93
C GLY A 175 -13.57 -19.14 -7.76
N ASN A 176 -13.48 -19.59 -6.52
CA ASN A 176 -13.49 -18.69 -5.37
C ASN A 176 -12.51 -19.08 -4.24
N SER A 177 -11.71 -20.12 -4.43
CA SER A 177 -10.64 -20.47 -3.51
C SER A 177 -9.32 -19.82 -3.94
N ALA A 178 -8.68 -19.09 -3.04
CA ALA A 178 -7.40 -18.42 -3.30
C ALA A 178 -6.33 -18.82 -2.27
N LEU A 179 -5.15 -19.18 -2.75
CA LEU A 179 -3.94 -19.26 -1.93
C LEU A 179 -3.09 -18.02 -2.16
N VAL A 180 -2.69 -17.34 -1.08
CA VAL A 180 -1.88 -16.12 -1.14
C VAL A 180 -0.52 -16.36 -0.50
N ILE A 181 0.53 -16.26 -1.31
CA ILE A 181 1.93 -16.33 -0.90
C ILE A 181 2.46 -14.90 -0.73
N ASN A 182 2.40 -14.40 0.51
CA ASN A 182 2.73 -13.00 0.82
C ASN A 182 3.98 -12.87 1.72
N TRP A 183 4.50 -11.65 1.78
CA TRP A 183 5.72 -11.34 2.51
C TRP A 183 5.65 -11.60 4.01
N LYS A 184 4.49 -11.34 4.63
CA LYS A 184 4.31 -11.49 6.07
C LYS A 184 4.40 -12.96 6.47
N ASP A 185 3.65 -13.84 5.80
CA ASP A 185 3.70 -15.28 6.05
C ASP A 185 5.07 -15.87 5.68
N THR A 186 5.70 -15.42 4.59
CA THR A 186 7.08 -15.84 4.24
C THR A 186 8.06 -15.43 5.34
N TYR A 187 7.97 -14.19 5.81
CA TYR A 187 8.80 -13.70 6.91
C TYR A 187 8.59 -14.55 8.14
N GLU A 188 7.36 -14.72 8.62
CA GLU A 188 7.05 -15.53 9.81
C GLU A 188 7.55 -16.96 9.73
N THR A 189 7.49 -17.57 8.54
CA THR A 189 7.94 -18.95 8.32
C THR A 189 9.46 -19.09 8.46
N HIS A 190 10.24 -18.10 7.98
CA HIS A 190 11.66 -18.31 7.71
C HIS A 190 12.63 -17.37 8.45
N HIS A 191 12.18 -16.19 8.91
CA HIS A 191 13.08 -15.18 9.47
C HIS A 191 13.87 -15.64 10.71
N LEU A 192 13.36 -16.64 11.43
CA LEU A 192 14.03 -17.25 12.59
C LEU A 192 14.86 -18.48 12.24
N THR A 193 14.47 -19.23 11.21
CA THR A 193 15.05 -20.56 10.91
C THR A 193 16.19 -20.50 9.90
N ASP A 194 16.14 -19.54 8.98
CA ASP A 194 17.00 -19.58 7.78
C ASP A 194 18.26 -18.71 7.93
N GLY A 195 18.45 -18.16 9.12
CA GLY A 195 19.67 -17.47 9.57
C GLY A 195 19.79 -16.02 9.11
N ALA A 196 20.81 -15.32 9.62
CA ALA A 196 21.03 -13.88 9.41
C ALA A 196 21.28 -13.44 7.94
N ASN A 197 21.39 -14.41 7.02
CA ASN A 197 21.56 -14.15 5.59
C ASN A 197 20.23 -14.03 4.83
N TRP A 198 19.11 -14.35 5.48
CA TRP A 198 17.77 -14.10 4.97
C TRP A 198 17.44 -12.62 5.21
N GLY A 199 17.57 -11.79 4.18
CA GLY A 199 17.37 -10.34 4.23
C GLY A 199 18.03 -9.62 3.05
N PRO A 200 17.72 -8.33 2.80
CA PRO A 200 16.89 -7.47 3.64
C PRO A 200 15.39 -7.72 3.46
N TRP A 201 14.65 -7.65 4.57
CA TRP A 201 13.19 -7.70 4.61
C TRP A 201 12.60 -6.30 4.49
N PRO A 202 11.41 -6.16 3.92
CA PRO A 202 10.56 -5.00 4.18
C PRO A 202 10.25 -4.89 5.67
N ASP A 203 9.93 -3.68 6.13
CA ASP A 203 9.46 -3.48 7.51
C ASP A 203 8.20 -4.31 7.78
N GLU A 204 8.09 -4.90 8.97
CA GLU A 204 6.98 -5.78 9.31
C GLU A 204 5.61 -5.07 9.23
N SER A 205 5.55 -3.81 9.63
CA SER A 205 4.34 -2.99 9.47
C SER A 205 3.91 -2.87 8.01
N LYS A 206 4.88 -2.77 7.08
CA LYS A 206 4.61 -2.70 5.65
C LYS A 206 4.18 -4.05 5.09
N MET A 207 4.78 -5.14 5.55
CA MET A 207 4.34 -6.50 5.20
C MET A 207 2.90 -6.77 5.65
N ASN A 208 2.54 -6.33 6.86
CA ASN A 208 1.17 -6.41 7.38
C ASN A 208 0.19 -5.60 6.53
N GLU A 209 0.55 -4.36 6.19
CA GLU A 209 -0.26 -3.49 5.33
C GLU A 209 -0.53 -4.16 3.98
N TRP A 210 0.52 -4.66 3.30
CA TRP A 210 0.35 -5.34 2.01
C TRP A 210 -0.49 -6.61 2.12
N SER A 211 -0.24 -7.45 3.13
CA SER A 211 -1.03 -8.68 3.33
C SER A 211 -2.51 -8.36 3.53
N GLN A 212 -2.82 -7.35 4.35
CA GLN A 212 -4.18 -6.89 4.59
C GLN A 212 -4.83 -6.31 3.32
N SER A 213 -4.12 -5.46 2.57
CA SER A 213 -4.67 -4.85 1.35
C SER A 213 -4.96 -5.88 0.26
N ILE A 214 -4.08 -6.88 0.07
CA ILE A 214 -4.31 -7.98 -0.87
C ILE A 214 -5.53 -8.79 -0.43
N SER A 215 -5.57 -9.17 0.84
CA SER A 215 -6.65 -10.01 1.37
C SER A 215 -7.99 -9.30 1.25
N GLN A 216 -8.05 -8.02 1.60
CA GLN A 216 -9.27 -7.22 1.47
C GLN A 216 -9.74 -7.11 0.02
N ALA A 217 -8.84 -6.82 -0.93
CA ALA A 217 -9.20 -6.72 -2.35
C ALA A 217 -9.75 -8.05 -2.91
N LEU A 218 -9.22 -9.18 -2.45
CA LEU A 218 -9.69 -10.51 -2.85
C LEU A 218 -11.02 -10.88 -2.15
N GLU A 219 -11.18 -10.59 -0.86
CA GLU A 219 -12.43 -10.84 -0.13
C GLU A 219 -13.60 -10.05 -0.72
N GLN A 220 -13.37 -8.80 -1.14
CA GLN A 220 -14.35 -7.97 -1.84
C GLN A 220 -14.85 -8.60 -3.14
N GLU A 221 -14.01 -9.41 -3.80
CA GLU A 221 -14.32 -10.17 -5.01
C GLU A 221 -14.84 -11.60 -4.73
N GLY A 222 -15.17 -11.87 -3.46
CA GLY A 222 -15.81 -13.10 -3.01
C GLY A 222 -14.87 -14.30 -2.86
N PHE A 223 -13.56 -14.09 -2.76
CA PHE A 223 -12.62 -15.18 -2.53
C PHE A 223 -12.59 -15.63 -1.07
N SER A 224 -12.50 -16.95 -0.86
CA SER A 224 -12.07 -17.57 0.39
C SER A 224 -10.55 -17.72 0.36
N ILE A 225 -9.87 -17.04 1.28
CA ILE A 225 -8.41 -16.88 1.25
C ILE A 225 -7.75 -17.80 2.26
N GLU A 226 -6.71 -18.50 1.80
CA GLU A 226 -5.69 -19.14 2.62
C GLU A 226 -4.35 -18.44 2.38
N THR A 227 -3.53 -18.28 3.42
CA THR A 227 -2.17 -17.71 3.30
C THR A 227 -1.13 -18.77 3.59
N ALA A 228 0.04 -18.65 2.95
CA ALA A 228 1.20 -19.50 3.25
C ALA A 228 2.51 -18.75 2.99
N GLY A 229 3.55 -19.13 3.74
CA GLY A 229 4.89 -18.58 3.55
C GLY A 229 5.65 -19.14 2.35
N ASP A 230 5.29 -20.35 1.91
CA ASP A 230 5.90 -21.08 0.80
C ASP A 230 4.86 -21.56 -0.21
N ILE A 231 5.30 -21.76 -1.47
CA ILE A 231 4.48 -22.38 -2.51
C ILE A 231 4.37 -23.89 -2.22
N PRO A 232 3.18 -24.44 -1.93
CA PRO A 232 3.03 -25.87 -1.67
C PRO A 232 3.17 -26.67 -2.97
N GLU A 233 3.62 -27.93 -2.87
CA GLU A 233 3.79 -28.82 -4.03
C GLU A 233 2.47 -29.15 -4.75
N LYS A 234 1.33 -28.99 -4.07
CA LYS A 234 0.00 -29.27 -4.60
C LYS A 234 -0.84 -27.99 -4.64
N LEU A 235 -1.05 -27.47 -5.85
CA LEU A 235 -1.84 -26.27 -6.10
C LEU A 235 -3.29 -26.55 -6.53
N SER A 236 -3.62 -27.80 -6.87
CA SER A 236 -4.92 -28.18 -7.45
C SER A 236 -6.13 -28.03 -6.51
N ASN A 237 -5.92 -27.57 -5.27
CA ASN A 237 -7.00 -27.31 -4.32
C ASN A 237 -7.52 -25.86 -4.41
N TYR A 238 -6.82 -25.01 -5.17
CA TYR A 238 -7.12 -23.59 -5.29
C TYR A 238 -7.48 -23.27 -6.75
N ASP A 239 -8.43 -22.36 -6.93
CA ASP A 239 -8.78 -21.80 -8.24
C ASP A 239 -7.80 -20.68 -8.63
N LEU A 240 -7.29 -19.98 -7.62
CA LEU A 240 -6.36 -18.86 -7.75
C LEU A 240 -5.15 -19.04 -6.85
N LEU A 241 -3.96 -18.82 -7.41
CA LEU A 241 -2.74 -18.60 -6.66
C LEU A 241 -2.32 -17.13 -6.80
N VAL A 242 -2.02 -16.47 -5.70
CA VAL A 242 -1.51 -15.09 -5.68
C VAL A 242 -0.11 -15.12 -5.09
N ILE A 243 0.88 -14.61 -5.83
CA ILE A 243 2.27 -14.60 -5.39
C ILE A 243 2.77 -13.16 -5.32
N HIS A 244 3.07 -12.71 -4.10
CA HIS A 244 3.66 -11.40 -3.84
C HIS A 244 5.08 -11.50 -3.29
N SER A 245 5.34 -12.50 -2.44
CA SER A 245 6.66 -12.71 -1.86
C SER A 245 7.59 -13.38 -2.86
N TYR A 246 8.52 -12.62 -3.43
CA TYR A 246 9.53 -13.21 -4.32
C TYR A 246 10.52 -14.10 -3.59
N TRP A 247 10.63 -14.01 -2.26
CA TRP A 247 11.46 -14.91 -1.46
C TRP A 247 10.95 -16.34 -1.45
N ALA A 248 9.63 -16.54 -1.55
CA ALA A 248 9.01 -17.85 -1.68
C ALA A 248 9.19 -18.47 -3.09
N VAL A 249 9.79 -17.74 -4.03
CA VAL A 249 9.92 -18.16 -5.43
C VAL A 249 11.36 -18.56 -5.76
N GLU A 250 11.48 -19.66 -6.49
CA GLU A 250 12.73 -20.21 -6.99
C GLU A 250 12.50 -20.79 -8.39
N PRO A 251 13.55 -20.97 -9.21
CA PRO A 251 13.41 -21.54 -10.55
C PRO A 251 12.72 -22.90 -10.61
N LYS A 252 12.86 -23.73 -9.55
CA LYS A 252 12.17 -25.02 -9.45
C LYS A 252 10.64 -24.89 -9.49
N HIS A 253 10.09 -23.76 -9.05
CA HIS A 253 8.64 -23.52 -9.04
C HIS A 253 8.08 -23.20 -10.43
N ALA A 254 8.91 -22.82 -11.42
CA ALA A 254 8.43 -22.45 -12.74
C ALA A 254 7.69 -23.59 -13.46
N THR A 255 8.10 -24.84 -13.28
CA THR A 255 7.42 -26.01 -13.85
C THR A 255 6.09 -26.27 -13.15
N LEU A 256 6.08 -26.24 -11.81
CA LEU A 256 4.87 -26.42 -11.01
C LEU A 256 3.78 -25.39 -11.37
N LEU A 257 4.17 -24.11 -11.49
CA LEU A 257 3.24 -23.04 -11.85
C LEU A 257 2.73 -23.18 -13.29
N SER A 258 3.61 -23.53 -14.24
CA SER A 258 3.21 -23.80 -15.63
C SER A 258 2.19 -24.94 -15.69
N ASP A 259 2.43 -26.04 -15.00
CA ASP A 259 1.54 -27.20 -14.99
C ASP A 259 0.19 -26.86 -14.35
N TYR A 260 0.21 -26.09 -13.25
CA TYR A 260 -1.01 -25.59 -12.61
C TYR A 260 -1.87 -24.76 -13.59
N ILE A 261 -1.25 -23.83 -14.31
CA ILE A 261 -1.95 -22.98 -15.30
C ILE A 261 -2.50 -23.80 -16.48
N VAL A 262 -1.70 -24.73 -17.02
CA VAL A 262 -2.12 -25.58 -18.15
C VAL A 262 -3.35 -26.43 -17.79
N ASN A 263 -3.47 -26.82 -16.52
CA ASN A 263 -4.60 -27.60 -16.00
C ASN A 263 -5.80 -26.75 -15.52
N GLY A 264 -5.83 -25.46 -15.87
CA GLY A 264 -6.98 -24.57 -15.58
C GLY A 264 -6.84 -23.74 -14.30
N GLY A 265 -5.75 -23.91 -13.56
CA GLY A 265 -5.40 -23.04 -12.45
C GLY A 265 -5.12 -21.61 -12.91
N SER A 266 -5.36 -20.62 -12.06
CA SER A 266 -5.14 -19.22 -12.39
C SER A 266 -4.14 -18.56 -11.46
N LEU A 267 -3.39 -17.60 -11.97
CA LEU A 267 -2.27 -16.98 -11.27
C LEU A 267 -2.39 -15.46 -11.25
N VAL A 268 -2.13 -14.86 -10.10
CA VAL A 268 -1.83 -13.43 -9.94
C VAL A 268 -0.38 -13.32 -9.49
N ILE A 269 0.45 -12.62 -10.28
CA ILE A 269 1.83 -12.33 -9.91
C ILE A 269 1.98 -10.84 -9.60
N LEU A 270 2.53 -10.54 -8.43
CA LEU A 270 2.70 -9.18 -7.96
C LEU A 270 4.18 -8.79 -7.89
N ALA A 271 4.43 -7.48 -8.06
CA ALA A 271 5.73 -6.87 -7.88
C ALA A 271 6.87 -7.50 -8.71
N GLY A 272 8.01 -7.76 -8.06
CA GLY A 272 9.22 -8.27 -8.68
C GLY A 272 9.27 -9.78 -8.87
N VAL A 273 8.25 -10.53 -8.45
CA VAL A 273 8.25 -12.01 -8.51
C VAL A 273 8.68 -12.62 -9.86
N PRO A 274 8.32 -12.08 -11.04
CA PRO A 274 8.65 -12.70 -12.32
C PRO A 274 10.13 -13.05 -12.55
N CYS A 275 11.06 -12.23 -12.07
CA CYS A 275 12.49 -12.48 -12.33
C CYS A 275 13.02 -13.68 -11.54
N TYR A 276 12.49 -13.93 -10.35
CA TYR A 276 12.90 -15.02 -9.44
C TYR A 276 12.46 -16.41 -9.90
N LEU A 277 11.62 -16.50 -10.93
CA LEU A 277 11.28 -17.75 -11.60
C LEU A 277 12.42 -18.27 -12.50
N ASN A 278 13.44 -17.46 -12.77
CA ASN A 278 14.55 -17.83 -13.66
C ASN A 278 15.93 -17.62 -13.03
N VAL A 279 16.01 -17.13 -11.80
CA VAL A 279 17.26 -16.86 -11.09
C VAL A 279 17.16 -17.36 -9.65
N GLU A 280 18.23 -17.97 -9.15
CA GLU A 280 18.33 -18.42 -7.75
C GLU A 280 18.73 -17.30 -6.78
N CYS A 281 18.93 -16.09 -7.30
CA CYS A 281 19.36 -14.95 -6.51
C CYS A 281 18.19 -14.37 -5.69
N LYS A 282 18.47 -13.96 -4.45
CA LYS A 282 17.51 -13.26 -3.56
C LYS A 282 17.83 -11.77 -3.38
N ASP A 283 18.75 -11.23 -4.20
CA ASP A 283 18.98 -9.80 -4.30
C ASP A 283 17.69 -9.12 -4.76
N TRP A 284 17.38 -7.95 -4.21
CA TRP A 284 16.19 -7.15 -4.56
C TRP A 284 16.08 -6.84 -6.06
N TRP A 285 17.21 -6.91 -6.77
CA TRP A 285 17.30 -6.83 -8.22
C TRP A 285 18.24 -7.93 -8.71
N PRO A 286 17.73 -9.07 -9.20
CA PRO A 286 18.60 -10.13 -9.71
C PRO A 286 19.05 -9.90 -11.17
N GLY A 287 18.52 -8.89 -11.86
CA GLY A 287 18.87 -8.54 -13.24
C GLY A 287 17.65 -8.56 -14.17
N GLY A 288 17.81 -8.03 -15.38
CA GLY A 288 16.80 -8.11 -16.44
C GLY A 288 16.70 -9.52 -17.01
N SER A 289 16.15 -10.46 -16.24
CA SER A 289 15.87 -11.82 -16.71
C SER A 289 14.62 -11.82 -17.59
N THR A 290 14.64 -12.62 -18.64
CA THR A 290 13.42 -12.98 -19.37
C THR A 290 12.44 -13.64 -18.41
N SER A 291 11.15 -13.38 -18.55
CA SER A 291 10.13 -14.11 -17.82
C SER A 291 9.89 -15.48 -18.47
N PRO A 292 9.36 -16.47 -17.72
CA PRO A 292 8.86 -17.69 -18.35
C PRO A 292 7.80 -17.34 -19.41
N ASN A 293 7.79 -18.07 -20.52
CA ASN A 293 6.88 -17.81 -21.64
C ASN A 293 5.39 -17.84 -21.23
N TRP A 294 5.03 -18.70 -20.26
CA TRP A 294 3.68 -18.83 -19.74
C TRP A 294 3.20 -17.62 -18.94
N LEU A 295 4.11 -16.74 -18.49
CA LEU A 295 3.71 -15.48 -17.84
C LEU A 295 3.14 -14.49 -18.86
N GLY A 296 3.52 -14.63 -20.14
CA GLY A 296 3.12 -13.69 -21.18
C GLY A 296 3.82 -12.34 -21.11
N GLY A 297 4.89 -12.22 -20.33
CA GLY A 297 5.72 -11.02 -20.19
C GLY A 297 7.08 -11.12 -20.90
N GLY A 298 7.68 -9.97 -21.22
CA GLY A 298 9.04 -9.86 -21.73
C GLY A 298 10.09 -10.06 -20.64
N TYR A 299 10.79 -8.99 -20.26
CA TYR A 299 11.78 -9.03 -19.18
C TYR A 299 11.41 -8.05 -18.07
N TYR A 300 11.86 -8.38 -16.86
CA TYR A 300 11.73 -7.52 -15.70
C TYR A 300 12.58 -6.25 -15.87
N VAL A 301 12.00 -5.10 -15.49
CA VAL A 301 12.69 -3.81 -15.43
C VAL A 301 12.21 -3.05 -14.22
N ASN A 302 13.07 -2.16 -13.70
CA ASN A 302 12.59 -1.15 -12.78
C ASN A 302 12.06 0.07 -13.55
N ALA A 303 10.98 0.62 -13.02
CA ALA A 303 10.28 1.77 -13.53
C ALA A 303 9.95 2.73 -12.39
N GLY A 304 9.41 3.88 -12.75
CA GLY A 304 8.99 4.95 -11.85
C GLY A 304 8.14 5.97 -12.57
N GLY A 305 7.66 6.98 -11.84
CA GLY A 305 6.83 8.04 -12.39
C GLY A 305 5.33 7.78 -12.21
N THR A 306 4.56 7.97 -13.28
CA THR A 306 3.09 7.91 -13.23
C THR A 306 2.59 6.68 -13.96
N VAL A 307 1.64 5.99 -13.33
CA VAL A 307 0.93 4.87 -13.93
C VAL A 307 -0.44 5.35 -14.38
N THR A 308 -0.75 5.10 -15.65
CA THR A 308 -2.06 5.41 -16.23
C THR A 308 -2.71 4.18 -16.82
N VAL A 309 -4.03 4.11 -16.67
CA VAL A 309 -4.87 3.07 -17.28
C VAL A 309 -4.88 3.20 -18.81
N THR A 310 -4.81 2.06 -19.51
CA THR A 310 -4.66 2.01 -20.98
C THR A 310 -5.93 1.55 -21.71
N VAL A 311 -6.93 1.05 -20.99
CA VAL A 311 -8.21 0.59 -21.54
C VAL A 311 -9.35 1.05 -20.64
N ASP A 312 -10.54 1.30 -21.20
CA ASP A 312 -11.72 1.68 -20.42
C ASP A 312 -12.31 0.47 -19.71
N ASN A 313 -12.72 0.68 -18.46
CA ASN A 313 -13.31 -0.32 -17.56
C ASN A 313 -12.51 -1.63 -17.53
N PRO A 314 -11.18 -1.58 -17.27
CA PRO A 314 -10.34 -2.77 -17.29
C PRO A 314 -10.93 -3.79 -16.33
N LEU A 315 -11.28 -4.95 -16.89
CA LEU A 315 -11.82 -6.10 -16.15
C LEU A 315 -13.11 -5.80 -15.36
N GLY A 316 -13.87 -4.79 -15.77
CA GLY A 316 -15.15 -4.44 -15.13
C GLY A 316 -15.04 -3.36 -14.04
N THR A 317 -13.84 -2.86 -13.74
CA THR A 317 -13.65 -1.70 -12.85
C THR A 317 -14.30 -0.43 -13.42
N ALA A 318 -14.43 0.61 -12.59
CA ALA A 318 -14.90 1.93 -13.02
C ALA A 318 -13.78 2.83 -13.62
N LEU A 319 -12.57 2.29 -13.79
CA LEU A 319 -11.42 3.05 -14.26
C LEU A 319 -11.53 3.35 -15.76
N LEU A 320 -11.09 4.53 -16.18
CA LEU A 320 -11.09 4.94 -17.59
C LEU A 320 -9.67 5.15 -18.10
N THR A 321 -9.49 5.03 -19.41
CA THR A 321 -8.21 5.28 -20.08
C THR A 321 -7.69 6.67 -19.71
N GLY A 322 -6.42 6.75 -19.33
CA GLY A 322 -5.78 7.99 -18.89
C GLY A 322 -5.96 8.33 -17.41
N HIS A 323 -6.79 7.59 -16.65
CA HIS A 323 -6.81 7.73 -15.20
C HIS A 323 -5.44 7.39 -14.61
N THR A 324 -4.91 8.29 -13.79
CA THR A 324 -3.71 8.04 -12.99
C THR A 324 -4.10 7.20 -11.78
N ILE A 325 -3.52 6.01 -11.65
CA ILE A 325 -3.77 5.11 -10.51
C ILE A 325 -2.62 5.09 -9.50
N LEU A 326 -1.41 5.48 -9.93
CA LEU A 326 -0.25 5.59 -9.05
C LEU A 326 0.65 6.73 -9.53
N GLN A 327 1.24 7.45 -8.57
CA GLN A 327 2.34 8.37 -8.82
C GLN A 327 3.43 8.14 -7.78
N THR A 328 4.66 7.93 -8.23
CA THR A 328 5.84 7.74 -7.37
C THR A 328 7.05 8.45 -7.95
N GLU A 329 7.88 8.99 -7.07
CA GLU A 329 9.16 9.61 -7.44
C GLU A 329 10.29 8.58 -7.56
N SER A 330 10.07 7.35 -7.08
CA SER A 330 11.06 6.28 -7.11
C SER A 330 11.10 5.60 -8.47
N PHE A 331 12.31 5.26 -8.94
CA PHE A 331 12.56 4.45 -10.13
C PHE A 331 12.92 3.00 -9.80
N SER A 332 12.51 2.52 -8.61
CA SER A 332 12.77 1.17 -8.12
C SER A 332 11.52 0.28 -8.13
N CYS A 333 10.47 0.70 -8.84
CA CYS A 333 9.21 -0.04 -8.89
C CYS A 333 9.28 -1.12 -9.96
N ALA A 334 8.57 -2.23 -9.78
CA ALA A 334 8.55 -3.30 -10.78
C ALA A 334 7.86 -2.86 -12.08
N ALA A 335 8.25 -3.46 -13.19
CA ALA A 335 7.50 -3.43 -14.43
C ALA A 335 7.95 -4.56 -15.37
N ILE A 336 7.18 -4.77 -16.43
CA ILE A 336 7.53 -5.69 -17.51
C ILE A 336 7.67 -4.93 -18.83
N SER A 337 8.77 -5.14 -19.55
CA SER A 337 9.16 -4.32 -20.70
C SER A 337 8.19 -4.36 -21.88
N SER A 338 7.51 -5.48 -22.11
CA SER A 338 6.42 -5.64 -23.06
C SER A 338 5.73 -6.98 -22.80
N PRO A 339 4.39 -7.06 -22.66
CA PRO A 339 3.72 -8.33 -22.75
C PRO A 339 3.87 -8.92 -24.15
N THR A 340 3.78 -10.25 -24.24
CA THR A 340 3.70 -10.97 -25.51
C THR A 340 2.44 -10.58 -26.28
N ASN A 341 2.36 -10.92 -27.57
CA ASN A 341 1.23 -10.55 -28.45
C ASN A 341 -0.15 -11.02 -27.96
N ASN A 342 -0.20 -11.95 -27.01
CA ASN A 342 -1.44 -12.48 -26.42
C ASN A 342 -1.72 -11.87 -25.03
N GLY A 343 -1.01 -10.82 -24.63
CA GLY A 343 -1.27 -10.10 -23.38
C GLY A 343 -1.98 -8.78 -23.62
N GLN A 344 -2.92 -8.42 -22.74
CA GLN A 344 -3.58 -7.11 -22.77
C GLN A 344 -3.02 -6.22 -21.65
N VAL A 345 -2.37 -5.11 -22.02
CA VAL A 345 -1.94 -4.10 -21.05
C VAL A 345 -3.17 -3.34 -20.54
N LEU A 346 -3.32 -3.29 -19.21
CA LEU A 346 -4.42 -2.61 -18.54
C LEU A 346 -3.98 -1.27 -17.93
N ALA A 347 -2.73 -1.19 -17.50
CA ALA A 347 -2.11 0.03 -17.04
C ALA A 347 -0.60 0.02 -17.33
N GLN A 348 -0.01 1.19 -17.55
CA GLN A 348 1.40 1.33 -17.93
C GLN A 348 2.09 2.50 -17.25
N TRP A 349 3.42 2.39 -17.12
CA TRP A 349 4.30 3.48 -16.73
C TRP A 349 4.49 4.47 -17.88
N ASN A 350 4.33 5.76 -17.61
CA ASN A 350 4.40 6.83 -18.61
C ASN A 350 5.81 7.02 -19.23
N ILE A 351 6.88 6.71 -18.50
CA ILE A 351 8.26 7.05 -18.92
C ILE A 351 8.81 6.10 -19.99
N ALA A 352 8.27 4.89 -20.15
CA ALA A 352 8.83 3.90 -21.08
C ALA A 352 7.81 2.91 -21.68
N ASN A 353 6.50 3.14 -21.50
CA ASN A 353 5.44 2.20 -21.90
C ASN A 353 5.65 0.78 -21.34
N TYR A 354 6.30 0.66 -20.19
CA TYR A 354 6.43 -0.61 -19.50
C TYR A 354 5.09 -0.96 -18.85
N ALA A 355 4.69 -2.21 -18.95
CA ALA A 355 3.45 -2.67 -18.37
C ALA A 355 3.54 -2.61 -16.84
N PHE A 356 2.57 -1.90 -16.24
CA PHE A 356 2.33 -1.92 -14.81
C PHE A 356 1.40 -3.07 -14.47
N ALA A 357 0.32 -3.23 -15.24
CA ALA A 357 -0.61 -4.34 -15.10
C ALA A 357 -1.01 -4.89 -16.48
N PHE A 358 -1.11 -6.21 -16.59
CA PHE A 358 -1.57 -6.88 -17.81
C PHE A 358 -2.20 -8.25 -17.51
N THR A 359 -2.96 -8.74 -18.47
CA THR A 359 -3.52 -10.10 -18.48
C THR A 359 -2.89 -10.94 -19.56
N HIS A 360 -2.87 -12.26 -19.38
CA HIS A 360 -2.42 -13.23 -20.35
C HIS A 360 -3.18 -14.56 -20.18
N GLU A 361 -3.53 -15.21 -21.28
CA GLU A 361 -4.12 -16.56 -21.27
C GLU A 361 -3.06 -17.58 -21.69
N TYR A 362 -2.94 -18.67 -20.94
CA TYR A 362 -1.99 -19.74 -21.23
C TYR A 362 -2.59 -21.10 -20.91
N GLY A 363 -2.59 -22.02 -21.87
CA GLY A 363 -3.27 -23.32 -21.70
C GLY A 363 -4.77 -23.13 -21.44
N GLN A 364 -5.25 -23.67 -20.31
CA GLN A 364 -6.64 -23.52 -19.86
C GLN A 364 -6.80 -22.46 -18.76
N GLY A 365 -5.69 -21.91 -18.27
CA GLY A 365 -5.66 -20.96 -17.17
C GLY A 365 -5.40 -19.53 -17.63
N ARG A 366 -5.34 -18.64 -16.64
CA ARG A 366 -5.14 -17.21 -16.84
C ARG A 366 -4.09 -16.67 -15.89
N VAL A 367 -3.38 -15.65 -16.35
CA VAL A 367 -2.35 -14.96 -15.59
C VAL A 367 -2.65 -13.47 -15.56
N TYR A 368 -2.72 -12.90 -14.38
CA TYR A 368 -2.76 -11.47 -14.14
C TYR A 368 -1.43 -11.03 -13.50
N TYR A 369 -0.85 -9.94 -13.99
CA TYR A 369 0.32 -9.32 -13.39
C TYR A 369 0.02 -7.90 -12.94
N GLN A 370 0.55 -7.51 -11.78
CA GLN A 370 0.53 -6.12 -11.31
C GLN A 370 1.82 -5.75 -10.57
N ALA A 371 2.44 -4.65 -10.97
CA ALA A 371 3.76 -4.25 -10.51
C ALA A 371 3.84 -3.73 -9.07
N LEU A 372 2.76 -3.20 -8.51
CA LEU A 372 2.74 -2.67 -7.14
C LEU A 372 1.35 -2.81 -6.52
N ILE A 373 1.32 -2.74 -5.19
CA ILE A 373 0.12 -2.85 -4.36
C ILE A 373 0.09 -1.67 -3.41
#